data_AF-A0A661IZL1-F1
#
_entry.id   AF-A0A661IZL1-F1
#
_cell.length_a   1.000
_cell.length_b   1.000
_cell.length_c   1.000
_cell.angle_alpha   90.00
_cell.angle_beta   90.00
_cell.angle_gamma   90.00
#
_symmetry.space_group_name_H-M   'P 1'
#
loop_
_entity.id
_entity.type
_entity.pdbx_description
1 polymer ?
#
loop_
_entity_poly.entity_id
_entity_poly.type
_entity_poly.pdbx_seq_one_letter_code
_entity_poly.pdbx_strand_id
1 'polypeptide(L)' 'FSNLRMPSGVAPLVVLEPEAAALAAAKILALKEKALEEKIRKYQEKKREEVERADEEVRGG' A
#
# COMPACT_ATOMS: atom_id res chain seq x y z
N PHE A 1 14.23 -14.11 -11.33
CA PHE A 1 14.70 -13.44 -10.10
C PHE A 1 15.69 -12.29 -10.37
N SER A 2 15.52 -11.50 -11.44
CA SER A 2 16.43 -10.39 -11.76
C SER A 2 16.25 -9.17 -10.86
N ASN A 3 15.05 -8.95 -10.32
CA ASN A 3 14.73 -7.75 -9.52
C ASN A 3 15.12 -7.89 -8.04
N LEU A 4 15.14 -9.11 -7.50
CA LEU A 4 15.43 -9.38 -6.08
C LEU A 4 16.93 -9.61 -5.78
N ARG A 5 17.69 -10.08 -6.77
CA ARG A 5 19.14 -10.33 -6.63
C ARG A 5 19.93 -9.15 -7.19
N MET A 6 20.05 -8.10 -6.37
CA MET A 6 20.85 -6.92 -6.66
C MET A 6 22.26 -7.05 -6.09
N PRO A 7 23.27 -6.37 -6.67
CA PRO A 7 24.62 -6.34 -6.13
C PRO A 7 24.66 -5.69 -4.74
N SER A 8 25.73 -5.96 -3.99
CA SER A 8 25.95 -5.32 -2.69
C SER A 8 25.89 -3.79 -2.79
N GLY A 9 25.23 -3.16 -1.82
CA GLY A 9 25.02 -1.70 -1.80
C GLY A 9 23.73 -1.21 -2.47
N VAL A 10 22.95 -2.10 -3.09
CA VAL A 10 21.65 -1.76 -3.67
C VAL A 10 20.55 -2.41 -2.85
N ALA A 11 19.66 -1.61 -2.27
CA ALA A 11 18.50 -2.08 -1.50
C ALA A 11 17.22 -1.92 -2.34
N PRO A 12 16.81 -2.94 -3.12
CA PRO A 12 15.63 -2.84 -3.96
C PRO A 12 14.34 -2.94 -3.11
N LEU A 13 13.37 -2.09 -3.45
CA LEU A 13 11.96 -2.32 -3.12
C LEU A 13 11.28 -2.88 -4.38
N VAL A 14 10.84 -4.14 -4.33
CA VAL A 14 10.16 -4.79 -5.46
C VAL A 14 8.66 -4.82 -5.20
N VAL A 15 7.88 -4.19 -6.10
CA VAL A 15 6.42 -4.21 -6.08
C VAL A 15 5.95 -4.69 -7.45
N LEU A 16 5.00 -5.63 -7.47
CA LEU A 16 4.55 -6.29 -8.70
C LEU A 16 3.42 -5.51 -9.39
N GLU A 17 2.48 -5.02 -8.59
CA GLU A 17 1.30 -4.32 -9.12
C GLU A 17 1.58 -2.82 -9.28
N PRO A 18 1.17 -2.19 -10.40
CA PRO A 18 1.46 -0.78 -10.66
C PRO A 18 0.79 0.16 -9.65
N GLU A 19 -0.44 -0.14 -9.22
CA GLU A 19 -1.14 0.65 -8.20
C GLU A 19 -0.42 0.57 -6.85
N ALA A 20 0.07 -0.63 -6.49
CA ALA A 20 0.84 -0.82 -5.28
C ALA A 20 2.19 -0.11 -5.34
N ALA A 21 2.82 -0.03 -6.52
CA ALA A 21 4.08 0.70 -6.71
C ALA A 21 3.87 2.21 -6.50
N ALA A 22 2.78 2.77 -7.07
CA ALA A 22 2.39 4.16 -6.83
C ALA A 22 2.10 4.42 -5.34
N LEU A 23 1.39 3.50 -4.66
CA LEU A 23 1.12 3.61 -3.24
C LEU A 23 2.40 3.52 -2.38
N ALA A 24 3.35 2.67 -2.74
CA ALA A 24 4.64 2.56 -2.06
C ALA A 24 5.44 3.87 -2.18
N ALA A 25 5.50 4.45 -3.38
CA ALA A 25 6.12 5.75 -3.60
C ALA A 25 5.41 6.86 -2.79
N ALA A 26 4.07 6.88 -2.82
CA ALA A 26 3.28 7.84 -2.07
C ALA A 26 3.54 7.75 -0.56
N LYS A 27 3.65 6.55 0.01
CA LYS A 27 3.98 6.34 1.43
C LYS A 27 5.37 6.87 1.80
N ILE A 28 6.36 6.76 0.92
CA ILE A 28 7.69 7.33 1.14
C ILE A 28 7.62 8.86 1.16
N LEU A 29 6.93 9.46 0.19
CA LEU A 29 6.76 10.92 0.11
C LEU A 29 5.98 11.49 1.31
N ALA A 30 4.99 10.75 1.80
CA ALA A 30 4.17 11.14 2.94
C ALA A 30 4.97 11.37 4.23
N LEU A 31 6.18 10.81 4.35
CA LEU A 31 7.09 11.10 5.47
C LEU A 31 7.44 12.59 5.60
N LYS A 32 7.29 13.36 4.51
CA LYS A 32 7.55 14.80 4.46
C LYS A 32 6.34 15.64 4.09
N GLU A 33 5.27 15.02 3.58
CA GLU A 33 4.07 15.71 3.12
C GLU A 33 2.82 15.24 3.86
N LYS A 34 2.42 16.00 4.91
CA LYS A 34 1.28 15.65 5.77
C LYS A 34 -0.04 15.48 5.01
N ALA A 35 -0.29 16.31 3.99
CA ALA A 35 -1.49 16.20 3.17
C ALA A 35 -1.58 14.85 2.44
N LEU A 36 -0.43 14.27 2.07
CA LEU A 36 -0.37 12.96 1.43
C LEU A 36 -0.57 11.84 2.46
N GLU A 37 0.00 11.99 3.67
CA GLU A 37 -0.23 11.07 4.79
C GLU A 37 -1.73 10.94 5.12
N GLU A 38 -2.44 12.07 5.24
CA GLU A 38 -3.89 12.09 5.50
C GLU A 38 -4.69 11.39 4.40
N LYS A 39 -4.32 11.59 3.12
CA LYS A 39 -4.97 10.92 1.99
C LYS A 39 -4.76 9.39 2.04
N ILE A 40 -3.54 8.95 2.37
CA ILE A 40 -3.22 7.53 2.51
C ILE A 40 -4.01 6.90 3.66
N ARG A 41 -4.11 7.60 4.80
CA ARG A 41 -4.89 7.14 5.95
C ARG A 41 -6.36 6.94 5.59
N LYS A 42 -7.00 7.93 4.96
CA LYS A 42 -8.39 7.83 4.49
C LYS A 42 -8.59 6.67 3.50
N TYR A 43 -7.64 6.48 2.58
CA TYR A 43 -7.68 5.35 1.65
C TYR A 43 -7.63 3.99 2.37
N GLN A 44 -6.78 3.86 3.40
CA GLN A 44 -6.67 2.64 4.20
C GLN A 44 -7.91 2.38 5.06
N GLU A 45 -8.48 3.42 5.67
CA GLU A 45 -9.73 3.34 6.44
C GLU A 45 -10.87 2.83 5.54
N LYS A 46 -11.05 3.40 4.35
CA LYS A 46 -12.04 2.91 3.38
C LYS A 46 -11.85 1.44 3.02
N LYS A 47 -10.59 1.01 2.82
CA LYS A 47 -10.29 -0.40 2.50
C LYS A 47 -10.61 -1.35 3.66
N ARG A 48 -10.41 -0.90 4.90
CA ARG A 48 -10.81 -1.65 6.09
C ARG A 48 -12.32 -1.82 6.15
N GLU A 49 -13.08 -0.73 5.99
CA GLU A 49 -14.55 -0.75 5.97
C GLU A 49 -15.10 -1.68 4.88
N GLU A 50 -14.49 -1.68 3.69
CA GLU A 50 -14.84 -2.60 2.59
C GLU A 50 -14.69 -4.07 3.01
N VAL A 51 -13.64 -4.42 3.75
CA VAL A 51 -13.39 -5.78 4.24
C VAL A 51 -14.34 -6.16 5.37
N GLU A 52 -14.56 -5.25 6.33
CA GLU A 52 -15.47 -5.47 7.46
C GLU A 52 -16.91 -5.71 6.97
N ARG A 53 -17.39 -4.89 6.03
CA ARG A 53 -18.70 -5.10 5.40
C ARG A 53 -18.79 -6.45 4.68
N ALA A 54 -17.74 -6.84 3.94
CA ALA A 54 -17.72 -8.13 3.26
C ALA A 54 -17.74 -9.31 4.25
N ASP A 55 -17.10 -9.19 5.42
CA ASP A 55 -17.18 -10.20 6.49
C ASP A 55 -18.58 -10.28 7.11
N GLU A 56 -19.25 -9.16 7.33
CA GLU A 56 -20.65 -9.12 7.80
C GLU A 56 -21.60 -9.80 6.80
N GLU A 57 -21.46 -9.50 5.50
CA GLU A 57 -22.27 -10.10 4.43
C GLU A 57 -22.11 -11.62 4.36
N VAL A 58 -20.89 -12.13 4.54
CA VAL A 58 -20.61 -13.57 4.51
C VAL A 58 -21.08 -14.29 5.78
N ARG A 59 -21.07 -13.63 6.95
CA ARG A 59 -21.53 -14.22 8.22
C ARG A 59 -23.05 -14.22 8.39
N GLY A 60 -23.75 -13.35 7.68
CA GLY A 60 -25.22 -13.29 7.68
C GLY A 60 -25.92 -14.25 6.71
N GLY A 61 -25.16 -15.04 5.95
CA GLY A 61 -25.64 -16.07 5.02
C GLY A 61 -25.55 -17.50 5.55
#